data_AF-A0A964A6U7-F1
#
_entry.id   AF-A0A964A6U7-F1
#
_cell.length_a   1.000
_cell.length_b   1.000
_cell.length_c   1.000
_cell.angle_alpha   90.00
_cell.angle_beta   90.00
_cell.angle_gamma   90.00
#
_symmetry.space_group_name_H-M   'P 1'
#
loop_
_entity.id
_entity.type
_entity.pdbx_description
1 polymer ?
#
loop_
_entity_poly.entity_id
_entity_poly.type
_entity_poly.pdbx_seq_one_letter_code
_entity_poly.pdbx_strand_id
1 'polypeptide(L)' 'MIEILKLSIQENNGQKMIGVRYQKDGQAQPFVIFHYSDLDSPTGNVELKLAVMAYLK' A
#
# COMPACT_ATOMS: atom_id res chain seq x y z
N MET A 1 3.62 -5.22 -13.09
CA MET A 1 4.62 -4.37 -12.39
C MET A 1 3.89 -3.27 -11.65
N ILE A 2 4.06 -3.19 -10.34
CA ILE A 2 3.48 -2.12 -9.51
C ILE A 2 4.53 -1.04 -9.28
N GLU A 3 4.13 0.22 -9.50
CA GLU A 3 4.92 1.41 -9.18
C GLU A 3 4.18 2.26 -8.15
N ILE A 4 4.79 2.49 -6.99
CA ILE A 4 4.23 3.34 -5.94
C ILE A 4 4.50 4.80 -6.31
N LEU A 5 3.43 5.55 -6.63
CA LEU A 5 3.51 6.97 -6.96
C LEU A 5 3.56 7.85 -5.71
N LYS A 6 2.77 7.47 -4.70
CA LYS A 6 2.71 8.16 -3.42
C LYS A 6 2.29 7.20 -2.33
N LEU A 7 2.95 7.30 -1.19
CA LEU A 7 2.63 6.58 0.03
C LEU A 7 2.48 7.57 1.19
N SER A 8 1.45 7.38 2.00
CA SER A 8 1.28 8.12 3.26
C SER A 8 0.95 7.16 4.39
N ILE A 9 1.64 7.31 5.52
CA ILE A 9 1.32 6.60 6.75
C ILE A 9 0.67 7.60 7.69
N GLN A 10 -0.51 7.26 8.21
CA GLN A 10 -1.25 8.09 9.16
C GLN A 10 -1.66 7.26 10.35
N GLU A 11 -1.74 7.88 11.52
CA GLU A 11 -2.28 7.24 12.71
C GLU A 11 -3.72 7.69 12.91
N ASN A 12 -4.63 6.73 13.02
CA ASN A 12 -6.06 6.97 13.24
C ASN A 12 -6.50 6.09 14.40
N ASN A 13 -6.91 6.70 15.52
CA ASN A 13 -7.34 6.00 16.73
C ASN A 13 -6.34 4.94 17.24
N GLY A 14 -5.03 5.26 17.23
CA GLY A 14 -3.96 4.35 17.65
C GLY A 14 -3.63 3.24 16.65
N GLN A 15 -4.27 3.23 15.48
CA GLN A 15 -3.97 2.30 14.40
C GLN A 15 -3.24 3.03 13.28
N LYS A 16 -2.14 2.44 12.80
CA LYS A 16 -1.42 2.95 11.64
C LYS A 16 -2.12 2.50 10.37
N MET A 17 -2.46 3.45 9.51
CA MET A 17 -3.07 3.27 8.20
C MET A 17 -2.05 3.59 7.11
N ILE A 18 -2.08 2.86 6.01
CA ILE A 18 -1.30 3.15 4.81
C ILE A 18 -2.24 3.56 3.69
N GLY A 19 -2.06 4.77 3.18
CA GLY A 19 -2.68 5.25 1.95
C GLY A 19 -1.71 5.15 0.78
N VAL A 20 -2.14 4.54 -0.33
CA VAL A 20 -1.28 4.24 -1.48
C VAL A 20 -1.93 4.70 -2.77
N ARG A 21 -1.18 5.48 -3.55
CA ARG A 21 -1.46 5.76 -4.96
C ARG A 21 -0.39 5.07 -5.79
N TYR A 22 -0.81 4.24 -6.73
CA TYR A 22 0.10 3.41 -7.51
C TYR A 22 -0.38 3.23 -8.95
N GLN A 23 0.52 2.79 -9.81
CA GLN A 23 0.20 2.28 -11.14
C GLN A 23 0.45 0.78 -11.19
N LYS A 24 -0.33 0.08 -12.00
CA LYS A 24 -0.09 -1.30 -12.38
C LYS A 24 0.05 -1.34 -13.89
N ASP A 25 1.22 -1.76 -14.37
CA ASP A 25 1.55 -1.85 -15.79
C ASP A 25 1.33 -0.52 -16.53
N GLY A 26 1.75 0.58 -15.90
CA GLY A 26 1.62 1.95 -16.41
C GLY A 26 0.21 2.56 -16.28
N GLN A 27 -0.78 1.80 -15.80
CA GLN A 27 -2.14 2.29 -15.60
C GLN A 27 -2.38 2.71 -14.15
N ALA A 28 -2.84 3.94 -13.95
CA ALA A 28 -3.23 4.46 -12.64
C ALA A 28 -4.36 3.62 -12.02
N GLN A 29 -4.15 3.19 -10.78
CA GLN A 29 -5.11 2.42 -10.02
C GLN A 29 -5.88 3.32 -9.04
N PRO A 30 -7.06 2.87 -8.56
CA PRO A 30 -7.75 3.55 -7.48
C PRO A 30 -6.87 3.72 -6.25
N PHE A 31 -7.09 4.80 -5.50
CA PHE A 31 -6.42 5.00 -4.23
C PHE A 31 -6.85 3.92 -3.24
N VAL A 32 -5.89 3.32 -2.54
CA VAL A 32 -6.14 2.23 -1.59
C VAL A 32 -5.69 2.66 -0.21
N ILE A 33 -6.50 2.33 0.80
CA ILE A 33 -6.15 2.48 2.21
C ILE A 33 -6.27 1.10 2.87
N PHE A 34 -5.28 0.70 3.66
CA PHE A 34 -5.32 -0.53 4.45
C PHE A 34 -4.56 -0.37 5.77
N HIS A 35 -4.76 -1.29 6.72
CA HIS A 35 -4.04 -1.24 8.00
C HIS A 35 -2.57 -1.57 7.79
N TYR A 36 -1.67 -0.90 8.51
CA TYR A 36 -0.24 -1.19 8.44
C TYR A 36 0.05 -2.66 8.78
N SER A 37 -0.69 -3.24 9.73
CA SER A 37 -0.61 -4.66 10.08
C SER A 37 -1.02 -5.61 8.96
N ASP A 38 -1.76 -5.14 7.95
CA ASP A 38 -2.15 -5.98 6.82
C ASP A 38 -1.00 -6.22 5.84
N LEU A 39 0.12 -5.49 5.94
CA LEU A 39 1.29 -5.73 5.08
C LEU A 39 1.79 -7.18 5.16
N ASP A 40 1.78 -7.74 6.37
CA ASP A 40 2.22 -9.12 6.63
C ASP A 40 1.11 -10.17 6.38
N SER A 41 -0.12 -9.72 6.09
CA SER A 41 -1.25 -10.62 5.86
C SER A 41 -1.27 -11.18 4.43
N PRO A 42 -1.48 -12.50 4.24
CA PRO A 42 -1.51 -13.13 2.92
C PRO A 42 -2.81 -12.85 2.14
N THR A 43 -3.77 -12.10 2.71
CA THR A 43 -5.06 -11.81 2.06
C THR A 43 -5.03 -10.51 1.26
N GLY A 44 -5.94 -10.35 0.31
CA GLY A 44 -6.05 -9.14 -0.51
C GLY A 44 -4.98 -9.03 -1.60
N ASN A 45 -4.62 -7.80 -1.98
CA ASN A 45 -3.66 -7.55 -3.06
C ASN A 45 -2.21 -7.70 -2.56
N VAL A 46 -1.72 -8.94 -2.55
CA VAL A 46 -0.36 -9.29 -2.10
C VAL A 46 0.72 -8.60 -2.93
N GLU A 47 0.52 -8.43 -4.24
CA GLU A 47 1.46 -7.74 -5.13
C GLU A 47 1.67 -6.28 -4.68
N LEU A 48 0.57 -5.58 -4.36
CA LEU A 48 0.63 -4.20 -3.85
C LEU A 48 1.34 -4.13 -2.50
N LYS A 49 1.05 -5.06 -1.59
CA LYS A 49 1.68 -5.11 -0.27
C LYS A 49 3.20 -5.31 -0.36
N LEU A 50 3.65 -6.21 -1.23
CA LEU A 50 5.08 -6.43 -1.50
C LEU A 50 5.75 -5.17 -2.05
N ALA A 51 5.11 -4.48 -3.01
CA ALA A 51 5.63 -3.23 -3.54
C ALA A 51 5.71 -2.13 -2.47
N VAL A 52 4.71 -2.04 -1.58
CA VAL A 52 4.72 -1.12 -0.44
C VAL A 52 5.84 -1.46 0.54
N MET A 53 6.00 -2.74 0.91
CA MET A 53 7.09 -3.17 1.79
C MET A 53 8.46 -2.87 1.19
N ALA A 54 8.63 -3.03 -0.12
CA ALA A 54 9.87 -2.67 -0.82
C ALA A 54 10.12 -1.16 -0.81
N TYR A 55 9.07 -0.34 -0.97
CA TYR A 55 9.16 1.12 -0.94
C TYR A 55 9.50 1.70 0.45
N LEU A 56 9.14 0.99 1.53
CA LEU A 56 9.39 1.42 2.91
C LEU A 56 10.79 1.05 3.44
N LYS A 57 11.58 0.26 2.69
CA LYS A 57 12.97 -0.07 3.03
C LYS A 57 13.93 1.00 2.53
#